data_AF-A0A951CH61-F1
#
_entry.id   AF-A0A951CH61-F1
#
_cell.length_a   1.000
_cell.length_b   1.000
_cell.length_c   1.000
_cell.angle_alpha   90.00
_cell.angle_beta   90.00
_cell.angle_gamma   90.00
#
_symmetry.space_group_name_H-M   'P 1'
#
loop_
_entity.id
_entity.type
_entity.pdbx_description
1 polymer ?
#
loop_
_entity_poly.entity_id
_entity_poly.type
_entity_poly.pdbx_seq_one_letter_code
_entity_poly.pdbx_strand_id
1 'polypeptide(L)' 'MSDEKALDMRARRAAKRAGLYARRSPTVDNYGGFRLIDRDNRIISGERYDLTPDEILEMCEPSSNLSV' A
#
# COMPACT_ATOMS: atom_id res chain seq x y z
N MET A 1 -16.67 0.54 -13.54
CA MET A 1 -16.04 -0.19 -12.42
C MET A 1 -15.54 0.87 -11.45
N SER A 2 -15.85 0.76 -10.17
CA SER A 2 -15.57 1.78 -9.16
C SER A 2 -14.07 2.09 -9.04
N ASP A 3 -13.70 3.36 -9.10
CA ASP A 3 -12.31 3.87 -9.09
C ASP A 3 -11.47 3.33 -7.92
N GLU A 4 -12.11 3.04 -6.79
CA GLU A 4 -11.52 2.42 -5.61
C GLU A 4 -10.83 1.07 -5.92
N LYS A 5 -11.45 0.21 -6.75
CA LYS A 5 -10.83 -1.09 -7.12
C LYS A 5 -9.59 -0.89 -7.97
N ALA A 6 -9.59 0.14 -8.83
CA ALA A 6 -8.44 0.46 -9.65
C ALA A 6 -7.28 0.99 -8.79
N LEU A 7 -7.59 1.85 -7.81
CA LEU A 7 -6.62 2.41 -6.87
C LEU A 7 -6.00 1.32 -5.97
N ASP A 8 -6.82 0.43 -5.41
CA ASP A 8 -6.37 -0.74 -4.65
C ASP A 8 -5.37 -1.61 -5.45
N MET A 9 -5.68 -1.86 -6.73
CA MET A 9 -4.80 -2.63 -7.61
C MET A 9 -3.48 -1.89 -7.87
N ARG A 10 -3.51 -0.56 -8.01
CA ARG A 10 -2.29 0.25 -8.19
C ARG A 10 -1.42 0.22 -6.94
N ALA A 11 -1.98 0.46 -5.75
CA ALA A 11 -1.27 0.39 -4.49
C ALA A 11 -0.57 -0.96 -4.29
N ARG A 12 -1.27 -2.07 -4.56
CA ARG A 12 -0.67 -3.42 -4.50
C ARG A 12 0.47 -3.62 -5.49
N ARG A 13 0.37 -3.07 -6.69
CA ARG A 13 1.43 -3.15 -7.71
C ARG A 13 2.64 -2.32 -7.30
N ALA A 14 2.44 -1.11 -6.79
CA ALA A 14 3.50 -0.24 -6.27
C ALA A 14 4.26 -0.93 -5.14
N ALA A 15 3.56 -1.44 -4.13
CA ALA A 15 4.17 -2.20 -3.05
C ALA A 15 4.99 -3.39 -3.57
N LYS A 16 4.43 -4.16 -4.52
CA LYS A 16 5.12 -5.31 -5.13
C LYS A 16 6.41 -4.89 -5.86
N ARG A 17 6.41 -3.75 -6.56
CA ARG A 17 7.60 -3.19 -7.24
C ARG A 17 8.68 -2.79 -6.23
N ALA A 18 8.28 -2.26 -5.08
CA ALA A 18 9.17 -1.92 -3.98
C ALA A 18 9.64 -3.15 -3.16
N GLY A 19 9.24 -4.37 -3.54
CA GLY A 19 9.60 -5.61 -2.82
C GLY A 19 8.76 -5.89 -1.56
N LEU A 20 7.67 -5.14 -1.37
CA LEU A 20 6.72 -5.24 -0.26
C LEU A 20 5.37 -5.80 -0.72
N TYR A 21 4.44 -5.96 0.22
CA TYR A 21 3.07 -6.35 -0.06
C TYR A 21 2.09 -5.45 0.68
N ALA A 22 1.17 -4.84 -0.07
CA ALA A 22 0.01 -4.16 0.51
C ALA A 22 -1.11 -5.17 0.78
N ARG A 23 -1.47 -5.34 2.06
CA ARG A 23 -2.53 -6.26 2.50
C ARG A 23 -3.74 -5.46 2.98
N ARG A 24 -4.90 -5.71 2.36
CA ARG A 24 -6.17 -5.13 2.81
C ARG A 24 -6.62 -5.76 4.12
N SER A 25 -7.29 -4.99 4.96
CA SER A 25 -7.91 -5.48 6.18
C SER A 25 -8.98 -6.52 5.86
N PRO A 26 -9.13 -7.56 6.70
CA PRO A 26 -10.24 -8.50 6.60
C PRO A 26 -11.57 -7.93 7.09
N THR A 27 -11.58 -6.82 7.83
CA THR A 27 -12.78 -6.18 8.40
C THR A 27 -13.15 -4.90 7.66
N VAL A 28 -14.41 -4.46 7.78
CA VAL A 28 -14.95 -3.29 7.06
C VAL A 28 -14.55 -1.95 7.71
N ASP A 29 -14.23 -1.95 9.00
CA ASP A 29 -14.16 -0.74 9.85
C ASP A 29 -12.75 -0.14 10.03
N ASN A 30 -11.92 -0.15 8.98
CA ASN A 30 -10.51 0.24 9.10
C ASN A 30 -10.23 1.44 8.20
N TYR A 31 -9.92 2.54 8.89
CA TYR A 31 -9.61 3.90 8.46
C TYR A 31 -8.38 3.99 7.53
N GLY A 32 -8.46 3.39 6.34
CA GLY A 32 -7.38 3.34 5.35
C GLY A 32 -7.38 2.00 4.63
N GLY A 33 -7.60 0.93 5.38
CA GLY A 33 -7.91 -0.40 4.89
C GLY A 33 -6.68 -1.22 4.51
N PHE A 34 -5.46 -0.69 4.57
CA PHE A 34 -4.25 -1.41 4.19
C PHE A 34 -3.12 -1.34 5.20
N ARG A 35 -2.24 -2.34 5.12
CA ARG A 35 -0.92 -2.36 5.75
C ARG A 35 0.15 -2.79 4.76
N LEU A 36 1.39 -2.38 4.99
CA LEU A 36 2.56 -2.83 4.25
C LEU A 36 3.32 -3.89 5.05
N ILE A 37 3.61 -5.00 4.39
CA ILE A 37 4.42 -6.09 4.96
C ILE A 37 5.59 -6.44 4.03
N ASP A 38 6.65 -6.97 4.59
CA ASP A 38 7.76 -7.56 3.83
C ASP A 38 7.50 -9.04 3.47
N ARG A 39 8.52 -9.70 2.92
CA ARG A 39 8.47 -11.13 2.53
C ARG A 39 8.35 -12.08 3.72
N ASP A 40 8.79 -11.65 4.91
CA ASP A 40 8.73 -12.43 6.14
C ASP A 40 7.42 -12.17 6.92
N ASN A 41 6.45 -11.49 6.30
CA ASN A 41 5.20 -11.03 6.90
C ASN A 41 5.39 -10.05 8.08
N ARG A 42 6.54 -9.38 8.17
CA ARG A 42 6.74 -8.33 9.16
C ARG A 42 6.05 -7.06 8.69
N ILE A 43 5.40 -6.38 9.63
CA ILE A 43 4.74 -5.11 9.34
C ILE A 43 5.81 -4.04 9.20
N ILE A 44 5.82 -3.40 8.03
CA ILE A 44 6.68 -2.25 7.74
C ILE A 44 5.96 -0.95 8.09
N SER A 45 4.65 -0.89 7.82
CA SER A 45 3.78 0.24 8.17
C SER A 45 2.30 -0.17 8.15
N GLY A 46 1.46 0.63 8.79
CA GLY A 46 0.02 0.39 8.86
C GLY A 46 -0.39 -0.71 9.83
N GLU A 47 0.17 -0.74 11.05
CA GLU A 47 -0.06 -1.82 12.03
C GLU A 47 -1.53 -2.18 12.24
N ARG A 48 -2.43 -1.19 12.12
CA ARG A 48 -3.88 -1.36 12.29
C ARG A 48 -4.68 -1.15 11.01
N TYR A 49 -4.05 -1.37 9.87
CA TYR A 49 -4.65 -1.16 8.56
C TYR A 49 -5.12 0.28 8.33
N ASP A 50 -4.34 1.23 8.84
CA ASP A 50 -4.56 2.67 8.81
C ASP A 50 -3.97 3.34 7.57
N LEU A 51 -3.30 2.59 6.68
CA LEU A 51 -2.83 3.14 5.40
C LEU A 51 -3.92 3.08 4.35
N THR A 52 -4.09 4.18 3.64
CA THR A 52 -4.86 4.30 2.41
C THR A 52 -4.08 3.80 1.19
N PRO A 53 -4.75 3.50 0.07
CA PRO A 53 -4.07 3.21 -1.19
C PRO A 53 -3.11 4.33 -1.66
N ASP A 54 -3.46 5.59 -1.45
CA ASP A 54 -2.65 6.74 -1.88
C ASP A 54 -1.34 6.84 -1.07
N GLU A 55 -1.41 6.64 0.25
CA GLU A 55 -0.20 6.60 1.09
C GLU A 55 0.73 5.46 0.69
N ILE A 56 0.19 4.30 0.29
CA ILE A 56 1.02 3.21 -0.23
C ILE A 56 1.73 3.61 -1.53
N LEU A 57 1.03 4.31 -2.44
CA LEU A 57 1.63 4.80 -3.69
C LEU A 57 2.76 5.79 -3.39
N GLU A 58 2.54 6.74 -2.49
CA GLU A 58 3.55 7.71 -2.07
C GLU A 58 4.79 7.03 -1.48
N MET A 59 4.60 6.02 -0.63
CA MET A 59 5.70 5.28 0.01
C MET A 59 6.48 4.39 -0.98
N CYS A 60 5.82 3.79 -1.98
CA CYS A 60 6.40 2.73 -2.80
C CYS A 60 6.76 3.16 -4.23
N GLU A 61 6.23 4.30 -4.69
CA GLU A 61 6.60 4.95 -5.95
C GLU A 61 7.03 6.39 -5.65
N PRO A 62 8.11 6.60 -4.86
CA PRO A 62 8.63 7.94 -4.67
C PRO A 62 8.99 8.49 -6.04
N SER A 63 8.39 9.64 -6.40
CA SER A 63 8.62 10.31 -7.67
C SER A 63 10.13 10.32 -7.95
N SER A 64 10.56 9.54 -8.95
CA SER A 64 11.94 9.52 -9.41
C SER A 64 12.28 10.88 -10.01
N ASN A 65 12.58 11.84 -9.13
CA ASN A 65 13.07 13.16 -9.50
C ASN A 65 14.16 13.57 -8.52
N LEU A 66 15.22 12.76 -8.49
CA LEU A 66 16.56 13.20 -8.13
C LEU A 66 17.52 12.49 -9.09
N SER A 67 17.48 12.95 -10.34
CA SER A 67 18.66 12.88 -11.20
C SER A 67 19.61 13.96 -10.71
N VAL A 68 20.69 13.52 -10.09
CA VAL A 68 21.95 14.25 -9.89
C VAL A 68 22.46 14.86 -11.19
#